data_AF-T1CKQ7-F1
#
_entry.id   AF-T1CKQ7-F1
#
_cell.length_a   1.000
_cell.length_b   1.000
_cell.length_c   1.000
_cell.angle_alpha   90.00
_cell.angle_beta   90.00
_cell.angle_gamma   90.00
#
_symmetry.space_group_name_H-M   'P 1'
#
loop_
_entity.id
_entity.type
_entity.pdbx_description
1 polymer ?
#
loop_
_entity_poly.entity_id
_entity_poly.type
_entity_poly.pdbx_seq_one_letter_code
_entity_poly.pdbx_strand_id
1 'polypeptide(L)'
;MEAQRRFIADAAHEMRSPLTALLLQVQNLEQSAPISLSGRIKPLKEGIVRTCQLVEQLLSHARSQVGSTQWVPVSCFQLGRTLVSDLMPLAEARHMDLGLECPENLEVISDPQLLPLILRNALDNALRYAPEGS
;
A
#
# COMPACT_ATOMS: atom_id res chain seq x y z
N MET A 1 -15.34 5.57 19.60
CA MET A 1 -14.09 5.63 18.80
C MET A 1 -13.96 4.43 17.84
N GLU A 2 -14.35 3.21 18.23
CA GLU A 2 -14.36 2.04 17.33
C GLU A 2 -15.22 2.21 16.07
N ALA A 3 -16.39 2.85 16.17
CA ALA A 3 -17.25 3.14 15.01
C ALA A 3 -16.56 4.05 13.97
N GLN A 4 -15.75 5.01 14.42
CA GLN A 4 -15.00 5.91 13.54
C GLN A 4 -13.78 5.22 12.92
N ARG A 5 -13.12 4.29 13.64
CA ARG A 5 -12.08 3.41 13.06
C ARG A 5 -12.67 2.50 11.98
N ARG A 6 -13.80 1.84 12.25
CA ARG A 6 -14.52 1.02 11.26
C ARG A 6 -14.93 1.83 10.05
N PHE A 7 -15.54 3.00 10.25
CA PHE A 7 -15.90 3.89 9.15
C PHE A 7 -14.71 4.27 8.25
N ILE A 8 -13.54 4.60 8.83
CA ILE A 8 -12.34 4.91 8.03
C ILE A 8 -11.80 3.68 7.31
N ALA A 9 -11.86 2.49 7.94
CA ALA A 9 -11.46 1.24 7.31
C ALA A 9 -12.40 0.88 6.13
N ASP A 10 -13.70 1.02 6.33
CA ASP A 10 -14.72 0.75 5.30
C ASP A 10 -14.56 1.72 4.13
N ALA A 11 -14.39 3.02 4.41
CA ALA A 11 -14.10 4.03 3.39
C ALA A 11 -12.80 3.71 2.62
N ALA A 12 -11.76 3.21 3.30
CA ALA A 12 -10.53 2.80 2.64
C ALA A 12 -10.74 1.64 1.67
N HIS A 13 -11.51 0.64 2.07
CA HIS A 13 -11.83 -0.50 1.22
C HIS A 13 -12.72 -0.09 0.04
N GLU A 14 -13.75 0.73 0.27
CA GLU A 14 -14.65 1.22 -0.78
C GLU A 14 -13.95 2.11 -1.79
N MET A 15 -12.93 2.89 -1.40
CA MET A 15 -12.16 3.72 -2.33
C MET A 15 -11.11 2.93 -3.13
N ARG A 16 -10.54 1.85 -2.56
CA ARG A 16 -9.51 1.04 -3.23
C ARG A 16 -10.03 0.35 -4.48
N SER A 17 -11.26 -0.18 -4.42
CA SER A 17 -11.89 -0.89 -5.53
C SER A 17 -12.06 -0.03 -6.81
N PRO A 18 -12.73 1.14 -6.78
CA PRO A 18 -12.90 1.99 -7.97
C PRO A 18 -11.57 2.55 -8.49
N LEU A 19 -10.63 2.87 -7.60
CA LEU A 19 -9.30 3.34 -8.01
C LEU A 19 -8.49 2.24 -8.71
N THR A 20 -8.58 1.00 -8.23
CA THR A 20 -7.94 -0.16 -8.88
C THR A 20 -8.57 -0.42 -10.25
N ALA A 21 -9.89 -0.33 -10.36
CA ALA A 21 -10.60 -0.47 -11.63
C ALA A 21 -10.21 0.62 -12.65
N LEU A 22 -10.09 1.88 -12.21
CA LEU A 22 -9.63 2.99 -13.07
C LEU A 22 -8.19 2.80 -13.54
N LEU A 23 -7.30 2.33 -12.66
CA LEU A 23 -5.92 2.05 -13.02
C LEU A 23 -5.81 0.94 -14.07
N LEU A 24 -6.57 -0.15 -13.90
CA LEU A 24 -6.63 -1.26 -14.86
C LEU A 24 -7.15 -0.79 -16.22
N GLN A 25 -8.21 0.03 -16.24
CA GLN A 25 -8.73 0.58 -17.49
C GLN A 25 -7.69 1.43 -18.23
N VAL A 26 -6.95 2.27 -17.51
CA VAL A 26 -5.90 3.09 -18.12
C VAL A 26 -4.70 2.27 -18.57
N GLN A 27 -4.32 1.20 -17.85
CA GLN A 27 -3.29 0.27 -18.31
C GLN A 27 -3.71 -0.44 -19.60
N ASN A 28 -4.98 -0.89 -19.69
CA ASN A 28 -5.51 -1.51 -20.91
C ASN A 28 -5.54 -0.53 -22.08
N LEU A 29 -5.90 0.74 -21.83
CA LEU A 29 -5.84 1.80 -22.83
C LEU A 29 -4.39 2.07 -23.28
N GLU A 30 -3.43 2.08 -22.36
CA GLU A 30 -2.02 2.29 -22.68
C GLU A 30 -1.46 1.18 -23.60
N GLN A 31 -1.93 -0.06 -23.43
CA GLN A 31 -1.52 -1.21 -24.26
C GLN A 31 -2.21 -1.25 -25.63
N SER A 32 -3.45 -0.77 -25.74
CA SER A 32 -4.27 -0.92 -26.95
C SER A 32 -4.42 0.37 -27.77
N ALA A 33 -4.09 1.53 -27.22
CA ALA A 33 -4.28 2.80 -27.90
C ALA A 33 -3.20 3.09 -28.96
N PRO A 34 -3.55 3.81 -30.04
CA PRO A 34 -2.59 4.34 -30.99
C PRO A 34 -1.51 5.20 -30.29
N ILE A 35 -0.28 5.15 -30.80
CA ILE A 35 0.86 5.93 -30.29
C ILE A 35 0.54 7.44 -30.22
N SER A 36 -0.30 7.95 -31.12
CA SER A 36 -0.75 9.35 -31.12
C SER A 36 -1.51 9.77 -29.85
N LEU A 37 -2.08 8.82 -29.09
CA LEU A 37 -2.76 9.07 -27.81
C LEU A 37 -1.86 8.89 -26.58
N SER A 38 -0.65 8.37 -26.75
CA SER A 38 0.30 8.12 -25.64
C SER A 38 0.55 9.38 -24.78
N GLY A 39 0.70 10.53 -25.43
CA GLY A 39 0.89 11.83 -24.76
C GLY A 39 -0.30 12.29 -23.90
N ARG A 40 -1.49 11.70 -24.08
CA ARG A 40 -2.69 11.96 -23.27
C ARG A 40 -2.93 10.89 -22.22
N ILE A 41 -2.62 9.63 -22.54
CA ILE A 41 -2.83 8.49 -21.65
C ILE A 41 -1.81 8.51 -20.49
N LYS A 42 -0.56 8.86 -20.76
CA LYS A 42 0.48 8.90 -19.73
C LYS A 42 0.16 9.91 -18.60
N PRO A 43 -0.20 11.18 -18.88
CA PRO A 43 -0.64 12.11 -17.83
C PRO A 43 -1.90 11.66 -17.08
N LEU A 44 -2.83 10.98 -17.76
CA LEU A 44 -4.03 10.43 -17.12
C LEU A 44 -3.67 9.34 -16.11
N LYS A 45 -2.78 8.42 -16.48
CA LYS A 45 -2.24 7.38 -15.60
C LYS A 45 -1.54 7.99 -14.38
N GLU A 46 -0.67 8.97 -14.60
CA GLU A 46 0.03 9.70 -13.54
C GLU A 46 -0.95 10.40 -12.58
N GLY A 47 -2.03 11.00 -13.12
CA GLY A 47 -3.10 11.61 -12.34
C GLY A 47 -3.81 10.60 -11.43
N ILE A 48 -4.21 9.44 -11.97
CA ILE A 48 -4.88 8.38 -11.19
C ILE A 48 -3.96 7.86 -10.10
N VAL A 49 -2.69 7.59 -10.42
CA VAL A 49 -1.69 7.13 -9.44
C VAL A 49 -1.54 8.13 -8.30
N ARG A 50 -1.44 9.43 -8.63
CA ARG A 50 -1.36 10.50 -7.62
C ARG A 50 -2.62 10.56 -6.75
N THR A 51 -3.80 10.38 -7.33
CA THR A 51 -5.06 10.34 -6.57
C THR A 51 -5.08 9.15 -5.60
N CYS A 52 -4.63 7.97 -6.02
CA CYS A 52 -4.50 6.81 -5.12
C CYS A 52 -3.61 7.13 -3.92
N GLN A 53 -2.43 7.72 -4.16
CA GLN A 53 -1.50 8.11 -3.11
C GLN A 53 -2.11 9.11 -2.11
N LEU A 54 -2.83 10.13 -2.60
CA LEU A 54 -3.48 11.12 -1.75
C LEU A 54 -4.59 10.51 -0.89
N VAL A 55 -5.37 9.58 -1.45
CA VAL A 55 -6.42 8.86 -0.71
C VAL A 55 -5.81 8.00 0.39
N GLU A 56 -4.75 7.26 0.09
CA GLU A 56 -4.04 6.46 1.09
C GLU A 56 -3.45 7.32 2.22
N GLN A 57 -2.86 8.47 1.89
CA GLN A 57 -2.36 9.44 2.87
C GLN A 57 -3.47 9.97 3.77
N LEU A 58 -4.61 10.36 3.18
CA LEU A 58 -5.76 10.91 3.92
C LEU A 58 -6.36 9.87 4.86
N LEU A 59 -6.51 8.62 4.41
CA LEU A 59 -7.01 7.53 5.24
C LEU A 59 -6.01 7.15 6.35
N SER A 60 -4.70 7.23 6.07
CA SER A 60 -3.66 7.03 7.09
C SER A 60 -3.73 8.10 8.18
N HIS A 61 -3.85 9.37 7.77
CA HIS A 61 -4.02 10.50 8.68
C HIS A 61 -5.35 10.45 9.45
N ALA A 62 -6.41 9.94 8.85
CA ALA A 62 -7.67 9.72 9.54
C ALA A 62 -7.52 8.63 10.60
N ARG A 63 -6.84 7.51 10.31
CA ARG A 63 -6.61 6.42 11.27
C ARG A 63 -5.78 6.86 12.47
N SER A 64 -4.76 7.70 12.28
CA SER A 64 -3.91 8.19 13.39
C SER A 64 -4.67 9.07 14.38
N GLN A 65 -5.72 9.76 13.96
CA GLN A 65 -6.52 10.65 14.82
C GLN A 65 -7.53 9.92 15.72
N VAL A 66 -7.86 8.65 15.41
CA VAL A 66 -8.96 7.92 16.08
C VAL A 66 -8.45 6.93 17.12
N GLY A 67 -7.14 6.74 17.26
CA GLY A 67 -6.55 5.88 18.27
C GLY A 67 -6.06 6.61 19.51
N SER A 68 -6.38 6.09 20.70
CA SER A 68 -5.41 6.16 21.79
C SER A 68 -4.24 5.28 21.38
N THR A 69 -3.11 5.91 21.08
CA THR A 69 -1.89 5.18 20.72
C THR A 69 -1.50 4.28 21.88
N GLN A 70 -1.68 2.97 21.71
CA GLN A 70 -1.20 2.00 22.70
C GLN A 70 0.25 1.69 22.36
N TRP A 71 1.15 2.35 23.07
CA TRP A 71 2.58 2.10 22.97
C TRP A 71 2.92 0.82 23.71
N VAL A 72 2.96 -0.29 22.98
CA VAL A 72 3.29 -1.61 23.50
C VAL A 72 4.45 -2.21 22.72
N PRO A 73 5.19 -3.16 23.30
CA PRO A 73 6.17 -3.94 22.54
C PRO A 73 5.50 -4.69 21.38
N VAL A 74 6.06 -4.53 20.18
CA VAL A 74 5.63 -5.22 18.96
C VAL A 74 6.82 -5.98 18.39
N SER A 75 6.67 -7.28 18.17
CA SER A 75 7.68 -8.12 17.52
C SER A 75 7.83 -7.74 16.04
N CYS A 76 9.01 -7.20 15.68
CA CYS A 76 9.33 -6.88 14.29
C CYS A 76 9.41 -8.13 13.42
N PHE A 77 9.90 -9.23 13.97
CA PHE A 77 10.01 -10.49 13.26
C PHE A 77 8.64 -11.06 12.87
N GLN A 78 7.70 -11.14 13.83
CA GLN A 78 6.35 -11.63 13.54
C GLN A 78 5.62 -10.72 12.54
N LEU A 79 5.74 -9.41 12.72
CA LEU A 79 5.13 -8.45 11.80
C LEU A 79 5.72 -8.56 10.39
N GLY A 80 7.04 -8.58 10.28
CA GLY A 80 7.74 -8.71 9.00
C GLY A 80 7.37 -10.00 8.28
N ARG A 81 7.26 -11.12 8.99
CA ARG A 81 6.84 -12.41 8.41
C ARG A 81 5.44 -12.34 7.80
N THR A 82 4.49 -11.74 8.52
CA THR A 82 3.13 -11.56 8.01
C THR A 82 3.13 -10.67 6.77
N LEU A 83 3.85 -9.55 6.79
CA LEU A 83 3.90 -8.62 5.66
C LEU A 83 4.55 -9.23 4.42
N VAL A 84 5.67 -9.95 4.57
CA VAL A 84 6.31 -10.66 3.46
C VAL A 84 5.37 -11.72 2.90
N SER A 85 4.74 -12.53 3.75
CA SER A 85 3.77 -13.54 3.31
C SER A 85 2.61 -12.93 2.53
N ASP A 86 2.09 -11.79 2.97
CA ASP A 86 0.96 -11.11 2.33
C ASP A 86 1.33 -10.49 0.98
N LEU A 87 2.58 -10.05 0.82
CA LEU A 87 3.06 -9.32 -0.35
C LEU A 87 3.85 -10.18 -1.33
N MET A 88 4.21 -11.41 -0.96
CA MET A 88 4.90 -12.37 -1.82
C MET A 88 4.22 -12.55 -3.19
N PRO A 89 2.88 -12.70 -3.30
CA PRO A 89 2.24 -12.85 -4.60
C PRO A 89 2.43 -11.63 -5.52
N LEU A 90 2.50 -10.42 -4.95
CA LEU A 90 2.74 -9.19 -5.70
C LEU A 90 4.20 -9.09 -6.16
N ALA A 91 5.14 -9.49 -5.30
CA ALA A 91 6.57 -9.54 -5.62
C ALA A 91 6.86 -10.55 -6.74
N GLU A 92 6.28 -11.76 -6.65
CA GLU A 92 6.39 -12.80 -7.68
C GLU A 92 5.86 -12.33 -9.03
N ALA A 93 4.68 -11.70 -9.05
CA ALA A 93 4.09 -11.15 -10.27
C ALA A 93 4.95 -10.05 -10.92
N ARG A 94 5.88 -9.45 -10.16
CA ARG A 94 6.83 -8.43 -10.63
C ARG A 94 8.26 -8.95 -10.77
N HIS A 95 8.49 -10.24 -10.57
CA HIS A 95 9.83 -10.84 -10.58
C HIS A 95 10.83 -10.13 -9.65
N MET A 96 10.37 -9.72 -8.47
CA MET A 96 11.19 -9.09 -7.43
C MET A 96 11.48 -10.06 -6.29
N ASP A 97 12.66 -9.93 -5.68
CA ASP A 97 13.00 -10.68 -4.49
C ASP A 97 12.46 -9.96 -3.24
N LEU A 98 11.72 -10.67 -2.39
CA LEU A 98 11.14 -10.13 -1.17
C LEU A 98 11.48 -11.05 0.00
N GLY A 99 12.44 -10.60 0.81
CA GLY A 99 12.92 -11.32 1.99
C GLY A 99 12.70 -10.54 3.29
N LEU A 100 12.83 -11.25 4.42
CA LEU A 100 12.88 -10.66 5.75
C LEU A 100 14.25 -10.93 6.39
N GLU A 101 15.02 -9.87 6.60
CA GLU A 101 16.21 -9.89 7.44
C GLU A 101 15.91 -9.17 8.76
N CYS A 102 15.53 -9.93 9.79
CA CYS A 102 15.18 -9.38 11.09
C CYS A 102 15.56 -10.36 12.21
N PRO A 103 16.22 -9.90 13.30
CA PRO A 103 16.41 -10.72 14.49
C PRO A 103 15.06 -11.14 15.11
N GLU A 104 14.94 -12.38 15.56
CA GLU A 104 13.68 -12.93 16.12
C GLU A 104 13.22 -12.21 17.40
N ASN A 105 14.17 -11.71 18.18
CA ASN A 105 13.94 -11.03 19.46
C ASN A 105 13.86 -9.50 19.34
N LEU A 106 13.81 -8.96 18.13
CA LEU A 106 13.67 -7.52 17.94
C LEU A 106 12.22 -7.08 18.23
N GLU A 107 12.07 -6.27 19.27
CA GLU A 107 10.81 -5.60 19.62
C GLU A 107 10.97 -4.09 19.54
N VAL A 108 9.91 -3.42 19.09
CA VAL A 108 9.81 -1.95 19.11
C VAL A 108 8.57 -1.51 19.86
N ILE A 109 8.68 -0.42 20.59
CA ILE A 109 7.51 0.21 21.21
C ILE A 109 6.73 0.95 20.12
N SER A 110 5.54 0.45 19.80
CA SER A 110 4.71 1.02 18.75
C SER A 110 3.23 0.76 18.99
N ASP A 111 2.38 1.41 18.19
CA ASP A 111 0.98 1.03 18.11
C ASP A 111 0.85 -0.20 17.18
N PRO A 112 0.33 -1.32 17.69
CA PRO A 112 0.27 -2.57 16.95
C PRO A 112 -0.69 -2.50 15.75
N GLN A 113 -1.52 -1.46 15.64
CA GLN A 113 -2.38 -1.22 14.48
C GLN A 113 -1.78 -0.24 13.48
N LEU A 114 -0.91 0.69 13.91
CA LEU A 114 -0.30 1.67 13.00
C LEU A 114 0.97 1.14 12.33
N LEU A 115 1.83 0.42 13.06
CA LEU A 115 3.08 -0.08 12.51
C LEU A 115 2.89 -0.99 11.29
N PRO A 116 1.96 -1.96 11.29
CA PRO A 116 1.72 -2.81 10.11
C PRO A 116 1.26 -2.02 8.90
N LEU A 117 0.44 -0.99 9.12
CA LEU A 117 -0.13 -0.17 8.07
C LEU A 117 0.94 0.68 7.38
N ILE A 118 1.84 1.30 8.17
CA ILE A 118 2.95 2.11 7.66
C ILE A 118 3.90 1.24 6.87
N LEU A 119 4.31 0.09 7.43
CA LEU A 119 5.24 -0.83 6.78
C LEU A 119 4.65 -1.41 5.50
N ARG A 120 3.36 -1.80 5.51
CA ARG A 120 2.67 -2.26 4.30
C ARG A 120 2.66 -1.19 3.20
N ASN A 121 2.37 0.06 3.54
CA ASN A 121 2.37 1.15 2.56
C ASN A 121 3.78 1.36 1.97
N ALA A 122 4.80 1.35 2.82
CA ALA A 122 6.19 1.46 2.36
C ALA A 122 6.57 0.30 1.42
N LEU A 123 6.20 -0.94 1.77
CA LEU A 123 6.49 -2.13 0.96
C LEU A 123 5.68 -2.16 -0.35
N ASP A 124 4.39 -1.82 -0.33
CA ASP A 124 3.56 -1.69 -1.54
C ASP A 124 4.17 -0.66 -2.51
N ASN A 125 4.65 0.46 -1.99
CA ASN A 125 5.34 1.45 -2.80
C ASN A 125 6.67 0.93 -3.33
N ALA A 126 7.47 0.24 -2.51
CA ALA A 126 8.73 -0.36 -2.96
C ALA A 126 8.47 -1.34 -4.11
N LEU A 127 7.51 -2.26 -3.95
CA LEU A 127 7.15 -3.24 -4.99
C LEU A 127 6.56 -2.59 -6.24
N ARG A 128 5.87 -1.45 -6.11
CA ARG A 128 5.24 -0.77 -7.25
C ARG A 128 6.24 0.06 -8.08
N TYR A 129 7.26 0.63 -7.44
CA TYR A 129 8.13 1.64 -8.06
C TYR A 129 9.61 1.23 -8.15
N ALA A 130 10.02 0.14 -7.51
CA ALA A 130 11.38 -0.37 -7.66
C ALA A 130 11.63 -0.81 -9.12
N PRO A 131 12.86 -0.63 -9.63
CA PRO A 131 13.25 -1.17 -10.94
C PRO A 131 13.18 -2.70 -10.94
N GLU A 132 12.80 -3.29 -12.08
CA GLU A 132 12.74 -4.75 -12.26
C GLU A 132 14.08 -5.42 -11.91
N GLY A 133 14.03 -6.49 -11.13
CA GLY A 133 15.21 -7.25 -10.68
C GLY A 133 15.96 -6.69 -9.47
N SER A 134 15.31 -5.80 -8.69
CA SER A 134 15.80 -5.33 -7.38
C SER A 134 15.31 -6.22 -6.24
#